data_AF-A0A081BYP7-F1
#
_entry.id   AF-A0A081BYP7-F1
#
_cell.length_a   1.000
_cell.length_b   1.000
_cell.length_c   1.000
_cell.angle_alpha   90.00
_cell.angle_beta   90.00
_cell.angle_gamma   90.00
#
_symmetry.space_group_name_H-M   'P 1'
#
loop_
_entity.id
_entity.type
_entity.pdbx_description
1 polymer ?
#
loop_
_entity_poly.entity_id
_entity_poly.type
_entity_poly.pdbx_seq_one_letter_code
_entity_poly.pdbx_strand_id
1 'polypeptide(L)' 'MAVGSTLSLQSSHSQAETRQVLAEALQIEQAFAQARFLKFEQECSQFENTYQMDSEKFLQKFESGELGDEMQWFD' A
#
# COMPACT_ATOMS: atom_id res chain seq x y z
N MET A 1 -20.40 4.67 7.18
CA MET A 1 -20.43 6.15 7.14
C MET A 1 -19.22 6.61 6.35
N ALA A 2 -19.39 7.29 5.21
CA ALA A 2 -18.26 7.81 4.45
C ALA A 2 -17.74 9.06 5.18
N VAL A 3 -16.47 9.05 5.57
CA VAL A 3 -15.82 10.19 6.21
C VAL A 3 -15.47 11.18 5.09
N GLY A 4 -16.25 12.25 4.97
CA GLY A 4 -16.02 13.29 3.97
C GLY A 4 -15.09 14.36 4.51
N SER A 5 -13.91 14.53 3.90
CA SER A 5 -13.01 15.65 4.20
C SER A 5 -13.37 16.84 3.30
N THR A 6 -13.56 18.02 3.89
CA THR A 6 -13.78 19.26 3.11
C THR A 6 -12.44 19.92 2.84
N LEU A 7 -12.11 20.13 1.57
CA LEU A 7 -10.90 20.81 1.12
C LEU A 7 -11.27 22.19 0.54
N SER A 8 -10.73 23.26 1.11
CA SER A 8 -10.88 24.61 0.58
C SER A 8 -9.66 24.95 -0.28
N LEU A 9 -9.88 25.26 -1.56
CA LEU A 9 -8.82 25.55 -2.52
C LEU A 9 -9.04 26.93 -3.13
N GLN A 10 -7.98 27.72 -3.17
CA GLN A 10 -7.95 28.94 -3.98
C GLN A 10 -7.53 28.54 -5.40
N SER A 11 -8.48 28.60 -6.34
CA SER A 11 -8.27 28.26 -7.75
C SER A 11 -8.72 29.41 -8.63
N SER A 12 -7.95 29.73 -9.66
CA SER A 12 -8.37 30.63 -10.75
C SER A 12 -9.35 29.97 -11.72
N HIS A 13 -9.59 28.66 -11.58
CA HIS A 13 -10.50 27.87 -12.41
C HIS A 13 -11.87 27.69 -11.74
N SER A 14 -12.87 27.29 -12.52
CA SER A 14 -14.20 27.06 -11.97
C SER A 14 -14.20 25.91 -10.96
N GLN A 15 -15.18 25.93 -10.04
CA GLN A 15 -15.35 24.85 -9.07
C GLN A 15 -15.62 23.50 -9.76
N ALA A 16 -16.33 23.50 -10.89
CA ALA A 16 -16.64 22.29 -11.63
C ALA A 16 -15.39 21.66 -12.24
N GLU A 17 -14.57 22.44 -12.95
CA GLU A 17 -13.30 21.98 -13.52
C GLU A 17 -12.34 21.50 -12.43
N THR A 18 -12.21 22.27 -11.35
CA THR A 18 -11.35 21.91 -10.23
C THR A 18 -11.80 20.59 -9.57
N ARG A 19 -13.11 20.38 -9.39
CA ARG A 19 -13.65 19.12 -8.85
C ARG A 19 -13.38 17.94 -9.76
N GLN A 20 -13.53 18.12 -11.07
CA GLN A 20 -13.31 17.04 -12.03
C GLN A 20 -11.85 16.58 -12.02
N VAL A 21 -10.91 17.52 -12.12
CA VAL A 21 -9.47 17.19 -12.10
C VAL A 21 -9.07 16.51 -10.79
N LEU A 22 -9.59 16.97 -9.65
CA LEU A 22 -9.33 16.33 -8.36
C LEU A 22 -9.93 14.92 -8.28
N ALA A 23 -11.14 14.72 -8.79
CA ALA A 23 -11.76 13.40 -8.81
C ALA A 23 -10.96 12.41 -9.66
N GLU A 24 -10.50 12.84 -10.83
CA GLU A 24 -9.64 12.03 -11.70
C GLU A 24 -8.30 11.71 -11.04
N ALA A 25 -7.64 12.70 -10.42
CA ALA A 25 -6.39 12.49 -9.69
C ALA A 25 -6.56 11.51 -8.52
N LEU A 26 -7.62 11.68 -7.72
CA LEU A 26 -7.92 10.79 -6.60
C LEU A 26 -8.23 9.37 -7.08
N GLN A 27 -8.94 9.21 -8.20
CA GLN A 27 -9.23 7.90 -8.77
C GLN A 27 -7.95 7.21 -9.23
N ILE A 28 -7.02 7.94 -9.86
CA ILE A 28 -5.72 7.40 -10.28
C ILE A 28 -4.90 6.97 -9.06
N GLU A 29 -4.78 7.84 -8.06
CA GLU A 29 -4.03 7.53 -6.82
C GLU A 29 -4.63 6.34 -6.07
N GLN A 30 -5.96 6.26 -6.01
CA GLN A 30 -6.65 5.13 -5.40
C GLN A 30 -6.38 3.83 -6.16
N ALA A 31 -6.47 3.85 -7.50
CA ALA A 31 -6.19 2.69 -8.34
C ALA A 31 -4.73 2.23 -8.18
N PHE A 32 -3.79 3.17 -8.12
CA PHE A 32 -2.38 2.89 -7.92
C PHE A 32 -2.10 2.29 -6.53
N ALA A 33 -2.68 2.88 -5.47
CA ALA A 33 -2.57 2.36 -4.12
C ALA A 33 -3.17 0.95 -4.00
N GLN A 34 -4.33 0.71 -4.62
CA GLN A 34 -4.97 -0.61 -4.64
C GLN A 34 -4.11 -1.64 -5.40
N ALA A 35 -3.58 -1.29 -6.56
CA ALA A 35 -2.69 -2.18 -7.32
C ALA A 35 -1.43 -2.54 -6.53
N ARG A 36 -0.82 -1.56 -5.85
CA ARG A 36 0.33 -1.82 -4.96
C ARG A 36 -0.04 -2.71 -3.78
N PHE A 37 -1.17 -2.47 -3.14
CA PHE A 37 -1.66 -3.29 -2.05
C PHE A 37 -1.82 -4.76 -2.48
N LEU A 38 -2.54 -5.00 -3.58
CA LEU A 38 -2.76 -6.35 -4.09
C LEU A 38 -1.46 -7.06 -4.47
N LYS A 39 -0.51 -6.32 -5.05
CA LYS A 39 0.82 -6.87 -5.35
C LYS A 39 1.54 -7.33 -4.07
N PHE A 40 1.62 -6.48 -3.05
CA PHE A 40 2.30 -6.84 -1.80
C PHE A 40 1.55 -7.93 -1.03
N GLU A 41 0.21 -7.93 -1.05
CA GLU A 41 -0.60 -9.00 -0.48
C GLU A 41 -0.28 -10.35 -1.15
N GLN A 42 -0.13 -10.38 -2.47
CA GLN A 42 0.25 -11.58 -3.20
C GLN A 42 1.68 -12.03 -2.86
N GLU A 43 2.63 -11.09 -2.79
CA GLU A 43 4.03 -11.39 -2.43
C GLU A 43 4.13 -11.94 -0.99
N CYS A 44 3.45 -11.32 -0.02
CA CYS A 44 3.34 -11.83 1.34
C CYS A 44 2.70 -13.22 1.36
N SER A 45 1.56 -13.42 0.70
CA SER A 45 0.90 -14.72 0.67
C SER A 45 1.80 -15.81 0.06
N GLN A 46 2.55 -15.48 -1.00
CA GLN A 46 3.50 -16.42 -1.59
C GLN A 46 4.62 -16.76 -0.60
N PHE A 47 5.23 -15.76 0.02
CA PHE A 47 6.27 -15.94 1.04
C PHE A 47 5.78 -16.84 2.18
N GLU A 48 4.62 -16.52 2.75
CA GLU A 48 4.05 -17.24 3.89
C GLU A 48 3.77 -18.70 3.57
N ASN A 49 3.28 -18.97 2.35
CA ASN A 49 3.07 -20.33 1.87
C ASN A 49 4.38 -21.07 1.59
N THR A 50 5.39 -20.41 1.01
CA THR A 50 6.68 -21.01 0.71
C THR A 50 7.42 -21.43 1.98
N TYR A 51 7.43 -20.56 3.00
CA TYR A 51 8.19 -20.78 4.24
C TYR A 51 7.34 -21.30 5.40
N GLN A 52 6.03 -21.47 5.20
CA GLN A 52 5.07 -21.91 6.23
C GLN A 52 5.17 -21.06 7.51
N MET A 53 5.33 -19.76 7.31
CA MET A 53 5.61 -18.78 8.35
C MET A 53 4.87 -17.48 8.00
N ASP A 54 3.97 -17.04 8.88
CA ASP A 54 3.31 -15.75 8.71
C ASP A 54 4.31 -14.59 8.78
N SER A 55 3.97 -13.47 8.14
CA SER A 55 4.85 -12.31 8.03
C SER A 55 5.24 -11.71 9.38
N GLU A 56 4.36 -11.76 10.38
CA GLU A 56 4.64 -11.24 11.74
C GLU A 56 5.71 -12.08 12.44
N LYS A 57 5.58 -13.41 12.36
CA LYS A 57 6.55 -14.36 12.90
C LYS A 57 7.88 -14.29 12.16
N PHE A 58 7.87 -14.06 10.85
CA PHE A 58 9.10 -13.80 10.10
C PHE A 58 9.81 -12.56 10.64
N LEU A 59 9.11 -11.42 10.76
CA LEU A 59 9.71 -10.18 11.27
C LEU A 59 10.31 -10.37 12.67
N GLN A 60 9.61 -11.05 13.57
CA GLN A 60 10.14 -11.35 14.91
C GLN A 60 11.46 -12.14 14.85
N LYS A 61 11.53 -13.19 14.03
CA LYS A 61 12.72 -14.04 13.90
C LYS A 61 13.86 -13.34 13.16
N PHE A 62 13.53 -12.52 12.17
CA PHE A 62 14.51 -11.73 11.42
C PHE A 62 15.17 -10.69 12.32
N GLU A 63 14.36 -9.91 13.05
CA GLU A 63 14.85 -8.88 13.98
C GLU A 63 15.62 -9.46 15.17
N SER A 64 15.25 -10.67 15.63
CA SER A 64 15.99 -11.36 16.69
C SER A 64 17.30 -12.00 16.20
N GLY A 65 17.56 -12.01 14.89
CA GLY A 65 18.70 -12.69 14.27
C GLY A 65 18.60 -14.23 14.28
N GLU A 66 17.43 -14.79 14.54
CA GLU A 66 17.24 -16.25 14.57
C GLU A 66 17.34 -16.87 13.17
N LEU A 67 16.96 -16.10 12.14
CA LEU A 67 17.04 -16.53 10.74
C LEU A 67 18.47 -16.54 10.16
N GLY A 68 19.43 -15.94 10.88
CA GLY A 68 20.81 -15.81 10.43
C GLY A 68 20.97 -15.00 9.15
N ASP A 69 22.10 -15.18 8.48
CA ASP A 69 22.49 -14.40 7.29
C ASP A 69 22.23 -15.16 5.97
N GLU A 70 21.23 -16.04 5.95
CA GLU A 70 20.87 -16.73 4.71
C GLU A 70 20.33 -15.73 3.69
N MET A 71 20.90 -15.72 2.48
CA MET A 71 20.60 -14.75 1.42
C MET A 71 19.11 -14.68 1.06
N GLN A 72 18.38 -15.79 1.23
CA GLN A 72 16.94 -15.89 0.94
C GLN A 72 16.05 -14.99 1.82
N TRP A 73 16.58 -14.42 2.93
CA TRP A 73 15.85 -13.49 3.80
C TRP A 73 16.07 -12.02 3.45
N PHE A 74 16.91 -11.70 2.47
CA PHE A 74 17.33 -10.34 2.13
C PHE A 74 17.04 -9.93 0.68
N ASP A 75 16.40 -10.81 -0.10
CA ASP A 75 16.11 -10.63 -1.53
C ASP A 75 14.64 -10.26 -1.77
#